data_AF-A0AAW8FEB9-F1
#
_entry.id   AF-A0AAW8FEB9-F1
#
_cell.length_a   1.000
_cell.length_b   1.000
_cell.length_c   1.000
_cell.angle_alpha   90.00
_cell.angle_beta   90.00
_cell.angle_gamma   90.00
#
_symmetry.space_group_name_H-M   'P 1'
#
loop_
_entity.id
_entity.type
_entity.pdbx_description
1 polymer ?
#
loop_
_entity_poly.entity_id
_entity_poly.type
_entity_poly.pdbx_seq_one_letter_code
_entity_poly.pdbx_strand_id
1 'polypeptide(L)'
;MIGQDVGLPWLLPLAVEILRDEALKQPAGGFIDGDLLYAVVARSSEVWMAHPELARELKGAVTSLTDLSAYGKREVEAFLASLPEGL
;
A
#
# COMPACT_ATOMS: atom_id res chain seq x y z
N MET A 1 11.13 -0.77 -11.09
CA MET A 1 10.53 -1.90 -10.35
C MET A 1 10.38 -1.47 -8.91
N ILE A 2 9.15 -1.49 -8.38
CA ILE A 2 8.87 -1.04 -7.01
C ILE A 2 9.62 -1.90 -5.99
N GLY A 3 9.63 -3.23 -6.16
CA GLY A 3 10.34 -4.15 -5.28
C GLY A 3 11.87 -3.98 -5.23
N GLN A 4 12.46 -3.25 -6.18
CA GLN A 4 13.91 -2.98 -6.28
C GLN A 4 14.26 -1.51 -6.02
N ASP A 5 13.30 -0.70 -5.54
CA ASP A 5 13.47 0.74 -5.30
C ASP A 5 13.88 1.56 -6.55
N VAL A 6 13.62 1.03 -7.74
CA VAL A 6 13.91 1.70 -9.02
C VAL A 6 12.68 2.44 -9.51
N GLY A 7 12.81 3.76 -9.66
CA GLY A 7 11.76 4.63 -10.23
C GLY A 7 10.64 4.95 -9.25
N LEU A 8 10.87 4.82 -7.94
CA LEU A 8 9.88 5.04 -6.88
C LEU A 8 9.10 6.36 -7.01
N PRO A 9 9.70 7.53 -7.33
CA PRO A 9 8.95 8.77 -7.45
C PRO A 9 7.84 8.74 -8.52
N TRP A 10 7.99 7.89 -9.54
CA TRP A 10 7.02 7.74 -10.64
C TRP A 10 6.10 6.53 -10.43
N LEU A 11 6.61 5.46 -9.82
CA LEU A 11 5.88 4.21 -9.66
C LEU A 11 5.03 4.17 -8.40
N LEU A 12 5.44 4.83 -7.30
CA LEU A 12 4.67 4.85 -6.07
C LEU A 12 3.31 5.56 -6.23
N PRO A 13 3.21 6.75 -6.86
CA PRO A 13 1.91 7.37 -7.08
C PRO A 13 0.95 6.45 -7.84
N LEU A 14 1.43 5.83 -8.92
CA LEU A 14 0.63 4.93 -9.75
C LEU A 14 0.20 3.68 -8.98
N ALA A 15 1.10 3.10 -8.18
CA ALA A 15 0.79 1.91 -7.39
C ALA A 15 -0.24 2.20 -6.29
N VAL A 16 -0.13 3.36 -5.62
CA VAL A 16 -1.11 3.80 -4.62
C VAL A 16 -2.47 4.06 -5.27
N GLU A 17 -2.50 4.67 -6.44
CA GLU A 17 -3.73 4.88 -7.22
C GLU A 17 -4.41 3.56 -7.57
N ILE A 18 -3.66 2.58 -8.11
CA ILE A 18 -4.19 1.25 -8.43
C ILE A 18 -4.75 0.58 -7.18
N LEU A 19 -3.99 0.56 -6.07
CA LEU A 19 -4.43 -0.08 -4.83
C LEU A 19 -5.68 0.58 -4.24
N ARG A 20 -5.79 1.91 -4.31
CA ARG A 20 -6.99 2.64 -3.91
C ARG A 20 -8.19 2.25 -4.76
N ASP A 21 -8.01 2.20 -6.08
CA ASP A 21 -9.07 1.83 -7.01
C ASP A 21 -9.53 0.38 -6.84
N GLU A 22 -8.60 -0.54 -6.60
CA GLU A 22 -8.90 -1.94 -6.30
C GLU A 22 -9.62 -2.08 -4.95
N ALA A 23 -9.18 -1.33 -3.93
CA ALA A 23 -9.85 -1.32 -2.63
C ALA A 23 -11.32 -0.90 -2.72
N LEU A 24 -11.63 0.11 -3.54
CA LEU A 24 -13.00 0.55 -3.80
C LEU A 24 -13.84 -0.50 -4.54
N LYS A 25 -13.21 -1.37 -5.33
CA LYS A 25 -13.87 -2.43 -6.09
C LYS A 25 -14.02 -3.73 -5.29
N GLN A 26 -13.24 -3.91 -4.22
CA GLN A 26 -13.26 -5.13 -3.40
C GLN A 26 -14.66 -5.49 -2.86
N PRO A 27 -15.49 -4.54 -2.36
CA PRO A 27 -16.86 -4.85 -1.92
C PRO A 27 -17.76 -5.39 -3.03
N ALA A 28 -17.45 -5.11 -4.30
CA ALA A 28 -18.16 -5.60 -5.47
C ALA A 28 -17.57 -6.93 -6.02
N GLY A 29 -16.71 -7.60 -5.25
CA GLY A 29 -16.01 -8.82 -5.66
C GLY A 29 -14.71 -8.59 -6.44
N GLY A 30 -14.19 -7.36 -6.43
CA GLY A 30 -12.86 -7.06 -6.96
C GLY A 30 -11.76 -7.78 -6.18
N PHE A 31 -10.76 -8.28 -6.89
CA PHE A 31 -9.58 -8.89 -6.29
C PHE A 31 -8.46 -7.86 -6.16
N ILE A 32 -7.72 -7.91 -5.05
CA ILE A 32 -6.52 -7.10 -4.84
C ILE A 32 -5.33 -7.89 -5.37
N ASP A 33 -4.52 -7.27 -6.23
CA ASP A 33 -3.26 -7.88 -6.62
C ASP A 33 -2.31 -7.95 -5.41
N GLY A 34 -2.14 -9.17 -4.88
CA GLY A 34 -1.31 -9.43 -3.72
C GLY A 34 0.17 -9.12 -3.94
N ASP A 35 0.67 -9.23 -5.17
CA ASP A 35 2.06 -8.95 -5.51
C ASP A 35 2.31 -7.43 -5.51
N LEU A 36 1.36 -6.65 -6.05
CA LEU A 36 1.42 -5.20 -6.00
C LEU A 36 1.30 -4.69 -4.56
N LEU A 37 0.31 -5.19 -3.81
CA LEU A 37 0.13 -4.83 -2.40
C LEU A 37 1.42 -5.09 -1.63
N TYR A 38 1.99 -6.30 -1.76
CA TYR A 38 3.24 -6.68 -1.10
C TYR A 38 4.41 -5.76 -1.51
N ALA A 39 4.60 -5.54 -2.80
CA ALA A 39 5.72 -4.73 -3.30
C ALA A 39 5.69 -3.30 -2.73
N VAL A 40 4.49 -2.75 -2.51
CA VAL A 40 4.27 -1.41 -1.98
C VAL A 40 4.40 -1.37 -0.46
N VAL A 41 3.66 -2.19 0.28
CA VAL A 41 3.64 -2.14 1.76
C VAL A 41 4.96 -2.60 2.40
N ALA A 42 5.74 -3.44 1.69
CA ALA A 42 7.06 -3.88 2.14
C ALA A 42 8.18 -2.84 1.91
N ARG A 43 7.88 -1.65 1.36
CA ARG A 43 8.89 -0.58 1.22
C ARG A 43 9.27 0.01 2.58
N SER A 44 10.53 0.41 2.72
CA SER A 44 11.06 1.03 3.94
C SER A 44 10.22 2.24 4.36
N SER A 45 10.05 2.44 5.67
CA SER A 45 9.36 3.62 6.22
C SER A 45 10.01 4.94 5.76
N GLU A 46 11.32 4.94 5.48
CA GLU A 46 12.03 6.10 4.91
C GLU A 46 11.46 6.55 3.57
N VAL A 47 11.03 5.61 2.73
CA VAL A 47 10.39 5.90 1.43
C VAL A 47 9.06 6.63 1.68
N TRP A 48 8.28 6.17 2.65
CA TRP A 48 7.00 6.76 2.99
C TRP A 48 7.13 8.11 3.71
N MET A 49 8.17 8.29 4.52
CA MET A 49 8.51 9.59 5.11
C MET A 49 8.90 10.64 4.05
N ALA A 50 9.51 10.22 2.94
CA ALA A 50 9.80 11.11 1.81
C ALA A 50 8.55 11.47 0.99
N HIS A 51 7.46 10.71 1.12
CA HIS A 51 6.21 10.89 0.37
C HIS A 51 4.97 10.80 1.29
N PRO A 52 4.81 11.73 2.27
CA PRO A 52 3.80 11.60 3.32
C PRO A 52 2.36 11.61 2.80
N GLU A 53 2.06 12.38 1.75
CA GLU A 53 0.71 12.38 1.16
C GLU A 53 0.36 11.02 0.54
N LEU A 54 1.30 10.40 -0.18
CA LEU A 54 1.12 9.04 -0.72
C LEU A 54 1.00 8.00 0.39
N ALA A 55 1.74 8.16 1.49
CA ALA A 55 1.63 7.28 2.65
C ALA A 55 0.24 7.35 3.29
N ARG A 56 -0.35 8.55 3.38
CA ARG A 56 -1.72 8.75 3.89
C ARG A 56 -2.76 8.12 2.97
N GLU A 57 -2.62 8.32 1.66
CA GLU A 57 -3.51 7.70 0.67
C GLU A 57 -3.45 6.17 0.74
N LEU A 58 -2.24 5.60 0.77
CA LEU A 58 -2.05 4.16 0.89
C LEU A 58 -2.65 3.64 2.20
N LYS A 59 -2.39 4.31 3.33
CA LYS A 59 -2.99 3.98 4.64
C LYS A 59 -4.52 3.91 4.54
N GLY A 60 -5.15 4.89 3.90
CA GLY A 60 -6.60 4.89 3.67
C GLY A 60 -7.06 3.71 2.80
N ALA A 61 -6.35 3.43 1.71
CA ALA A 61 -6.66 2.30 0.84
C ALA A 61 -6.57 0.97 1.59
N VAL A 62 -5.44 0.68 2.25
CA VAL A 62 -5.20 -0.63 2.89
C VAL A 62 -6.06 -0.86 4.13
N THR A 63 -6.47 0.20 4.84
CA THR A 63 -7.41 0.07 5.99
C THR A 63 -8.84 -0.21 5.56
N SER A 64 -9.20 0.11 4.31
CA SER A 64 -10.52 -0.23 3.74
C SER A 64 -10.60 -1.67 3.20
N LEU A 65 -9.46 -2.36 3.11
CA LEU A 65 -9.41 -3.75 2.64
C LEU A 65 -9.92 -4.70 3.72
N THR A 66 -10.88 -5.53 3.36
CA THR A 66 -11.55 -6.47 4.27
C THR A 66 -11.25 -7.93 3.94
N ASP A 67 -11.02 -8.24 2.66
CA ASP A 67 -10.78 -9.60 2.17
C ASP A 67 -9.32 -9.82 1.75
N LEU A 68 -8.42 -9.78 2.75
CA LEU A 68 -6.99 -10.06 2.56
C LEU A 68 -6.63 -11.48 3.02
N SER A 69 -5.70 -12.10 2.30
CA SER A 69 -5.04 -13.33 2.76
C SER A 69 -4.32 -13.11 4.09
N ALA A 70 -4.07 -14.17 4.85
CA ALA A 70 -3.32 -14.06 6.13
C ALA A 70 -1.94 -13.42 5.94
N TYR A 71 -1.29 -13.69 4.81
CA TYR A 71 -0.04 -13.06 4.44
C TYR A 71 -0.20 -11.56 4.17
N GLY A 72 -1.18 -11.17 3.35
CA GLY A 72 -1.45 -9.76 3.04
C GLY A 72 -1.81 -8.93 4.29
N LYS A 73 -2.59 -9.51 5.22
CA LYS A 73 -2.93 -8.87 6.50
C LYS A 73 -1.68 -8.54 7.31
N ARG A 74 -0.76 -9.49 7.44
CA ARG A 74 0.48 -9.30 8.21
C ARG A 74 1.33 -8.17 7.64
N GLU A 75 1.46 -8.08 6.33
CA GLU A 75 2.28 -7.07 5.67
C GLU A 75 1.64 -5.67 5.78
N VAL A 76 0.30 -5.59 5.66
CA VAL A 76 -0.44 -4.35 5.92
C VAL A 76 -0.29 -3.89 7.37
N GLU A 77 -0.43 -4.80 8.34
CA GLU A 77 -0.25 -4.48 9.76
C GLU A 77 1.18 -3.98 10.06
N ALA A 78 2.19 -4.65 9.49
CA ALA A 78 3.59 -4.24 9.63
C ALA A 78 3.83 -2.84 9.03
N PHE A 79 3.27 -2.56 7.86
CA PHE A 79 3.32 -1.25 7.23
C PHE A 79 2.67 -0.19 8.12
N LEU A 80 1.44 -0.41 8.59
CA LEU A 80 0.71 0.53 9.44
C LEU A 80 1.46 0.84 10.75
N ALA A 81 2.09 -0.17 11.35
CA ALA A 81 2.92 0.00 12.54
C ALA A 81 4.24 0.74 12.29
N SER A 82 4.73 0.76 11.04
CA SER A 82 5.96 1.45 10.66
C SER A 82 5.77 2.93 10.33
N LEU A 83 4.53 3.38 10.13
CA LEU A 83 4.23 4.78 9.85
C LEU A 83 4.39 5.63 11.12
N PRO A 84 4.96 6.84 11.03
CA PRO A 84 5.05 7.74 12.16
C PRO A 84 3.66 8.13 12.71
N GLU A 85 3.59 8.33 14.02
CA GLU A 85 2.38 8.84 14.69
C GLU A 85 2.00 10.21 14.12
N GLY A 86 0.74 10.37 13.68
CA GLY A 86 0.21 11.63 13.15
C GLY A 86 0.10 11.75 11.63
N LEU A 87 0.35 10.67 10.87
CA LEU A 87 0.07 10.57 9.44
C LEU A 87 -1.43 10.46 9.10
#